data_AF-A0A2T7PKR7-F1
#
_entry.id   AF-A0A2T7PKR7-F1
#
_cell.length_a   1.000
_cell.length_b   1.000
_cell.length_c   1.000
_cell.angle_alpha   90.00
_cell.angle_beta   90.00
_cell.angle_gamma   90.00
#
_symmetry.space_group_name_H-M   'P 1'
#
loop_
_entity.id
_entity.type
_entity.pdbx_description
1 polymer ?
#
loop_
_entity_poly.entity_id
_entity_poly.type
_entity_poly.pdbx_seq_one_letter_code
_entity_poly.pdbx_strand_id
1 'polypeptide(L)'
;MRWSVLLTLGFVCNASLANEDSVSGCQTQVLLRDKWRFLHQGRRPYIRIRRKSLIFRNGPIRVRFSCVQNIGNIYLIRKSNYKPGQDAVLCVGFSYVADHPYAEYSAIRLMTEGIGSHIMSPQLFPHGTEVSINTTCDFVGPEERQQYAFIHRATPGCKFPKKLNKSWNFTYLHARRLVIDGNNMTLILLNGRSIVFSCYARDSNYYVVRSSGYPTADKDSYMCVSFVPIRDNPFYSYVFSRLNSGSILDRMLKTIPKGQRVHLHQDCDWMDSPARPEFLYE
;
A
#
# COMPACT_ATOMS: atom_id res chain seq x y z
N MET A 1 4.15 -19.21 22.75
CA MET A 1 3.16 -18.13 22.60
C MET A 1 2.38 -18.37 21.32
N ARG A 2 1.10 -18.73 21.42
CA ARG A 2 0.19 -18.88 20.28
C ARG A 2 -0.40 -17.50 19.96
N TRP A 3 -0.22 -17.03 18.73
CA TRP A 3 -0.84 -15.80 18.25
C TRP A 3 -2.21 -16.17 17.69
N SER A 4 -3.27 -15.79 18.41
CA SER A 4 -4.64 -16.00 17.94
C SER A 4 -4.93 -15.04 16.80
N VAL A 5 -5.14 -15.56 15.59
CA VAL A 5 -5.67 -14.78 14.47
C VAL A 5 -7.18 -14.68 14.66
N LEU A 6 -7.64 -13.55 15.18
CA LEU A 6 -9.08 -13.28 15.22
C LEU A 6 -9.54 -12.90 13.82
N LEU A 7 -10.20 -13.82 13.12
CA LEU A 7 -10.97 -13.52 11.91
C LEU A 7 -12.27 -12.82 12.35
N THR A 8 -12.27 -11.49 12.42
CA THR A 8 -13.50 -10.73 12.57
C THR A 8 -14.27 -10.74 11.25
N LEU A 9 -15.21 -11.68 11.11
CA LEU A 9 -16.27 -11.64 10.10
C LEU A 9 -17.26 -10.54 10.47
N GLY A 10 -16.94 -9.29 10.12
CA GLY A 10 -17.89 -8.20 10.15
C GLY A 10 -18.89 -8.35 8.99
N PHE A 11 -20.03 -8.99 9.25
CA PHE A 11 -21.19 -8.94 8.36
C PHE A 11 -21.74 -7.50 8.38
N VAL A 12 -21.39 -6.71 7.38
CA VAL A 12 -22.18 -5.53 7.02
C VAL A 12 -23.06 -5.94 5.85
N CYS A 13 -24.31 -6.28 6.15
CA CYS A 13 -25.36 -6.37 5.14
C CYS A 13 -25.55 -4.99 4.51
N ASN A 14 -24.96 -4.77 3.34
CA ASN A 14 -25.50 -3.84 2.36
C ASN A 14 -25.93 -4.65 1.16
N ALA A 15 -27.20 -5.04 1.16
CA ALA A 15 -27.88 -5.51 -0.02
C ALA A 15 -28.06 -4.30 -0.96
N SER A 16 -27.23 -4.22 -1.99
CA SER A 16 -27.59 -3.56 -3.23
C SER A 16 -27.44 -4.56 -4.36
N LEU A 17 -28.58 -5.15 -4.74
CA LEU A 17 -28.80 -5.83 -6.02
C LEU A 17 -28.41 -4.85 -7.13
N ALA A 18 -27.35 -5.18 -7.86
CA ALA A 18 -27.05 -4.56 -9.15
C ALA A 18 -26.83 -5.70 -10.15
N ASN A 19 -27.70 -5.74 -11.15
CA ASN A 19 -27.77 -6.68 -12.26
C ASN A 19 -26.43 -6.86 -12.98
N GLU A 20 -26.27 -8.08 -13.50
CA GLU A 20 -25.29 -8.51 -14.49
C GLU A 20 -25.30 -7.63 -15.75
N ASP A 21 -24.12 -7.14 -16.18
CA ASP A 21 -23.52 -7.56 -17.46
C ASP A 21 -22.14 -6.92 -17.73
N SER A 22 -21.15 -7.79 -17.93
CA SER A 22 -19.90 -7.62 -18.71
C SER A 22 -18.75 -6.68 -18.26
N VAL A 23 -17.52 -7.24 -18.36
CA VAL A 23 -16.18 -6.68 -18.07
C VAL A 23 -15.82 -6.61 -16.58
N SER A 24 -15.23 -7.71 -16.05
CA SER A 24 -14.77 -7.82 -14.66
C SER A 24 -14.11 -6.54 -14.12
N GLY A 25 -14.85 -5.82 -13.28
CA GLY A 25 -14.46 -4.57 -12.65
C GLY A 25 -13.50 -4.76 -11.47
N CYS A 26 -12.96 -5.97 -11.24
CA CYS A 26 -12.20 -6.27 -10.03
C CYS A 26 -11.08 -5.26 -9.81
N GLN A 27 -11.09 -4.66 -8.61
CA GLN A 27 -10.05 -3.76 -8.16
C GLN A 27 -9.56 -4.16 -6.77
N THR A 28 -8.24 -4.20 -6.61
CA THR A 28 -7.64 -4.41 -5.29
C THR A 28 -7.89 -3.19 -4.41
N GLN A 29 -8.15 -3.43 -3.12
CA GLN A 29 -8.24 -2.36 -2.14
C GLN A 29 -7.00 -1.48 -2.18
N VAL A 30 -7.21 -0.18 -2.01
CA VAL A 30 -6.16 0.83 -2.17
C VAL A 30 -5.02 0.59 -1.20
N LEU A 31 -5.36 0.25 0.05
CA LEU A 31 -4.43 -0.05 1.13
C LEU A 31 -3.46 -1.19 0.80
N LEU A 32 -3.88 -2.16 -0.01
CA LEU A 32 -3.03 -3.28 -0.42
C LEU A 32 -2.09 -2.91 -1.58
N ARG A 33 -2.24 -1.78 -2.28
CA ARG A 33 -1.52 -1.48 -3.53
C ARG A 33 -0.08 -1.06 -3.30
N ASP A 34 0.80 -2.03 -3.08
CA ASP A 34 2.22 -1.77 -2.94
C ASP A 34 3.07 -3.02 -3.22
N LYS A 35 4.37 -2.92 -2.99
CA LYS A 35 5.30 -4.03 -2.90
C LYS A 35 5.37 -4.54 -1.46
N TRP A 36 4.95 -5.77 -1.25
CA TRP A 36 4.98 -6.47 0.03
C TRP A 36 6.01 -7.58 0.02
N ARG A 37 6.72 -7.75 1.12
CA ARG A 37 7.67 -8.84 1.36
C ARG A 37 7.08 -9.81 2.36
N PHE A 38 7.40 -11.08 2.19
CA PHE A 38 7.09 -12.13 3.16
C PHE A 38 8.09 -12.06 4.30
N LEU A 39 7.58 -12.02 5.54
CA LEU A 39 8.40 -12.04 6.73
C LEU A 39 9.23 -13.33 6.76
N HIS A 40 10.48 -13.24 7.20
CA HIS A 40 11.43 -14.37 7.29
C HIS A 40 11.86 -15.05 5.98
N GLN A 41 11.40 -14.60 4.80
CA GLN A 41 11.75 -15.22 3.52
C GLN A 41 12.78 -14.42 2.69
N GLY A 42 13.43 -13.41 3.28
CA GLY A 42 14.41 -12.57 2.59
C GLY A 42 13.78 -11.57 1.60
N ARG A 43 14.56 -11.07 0.62
CA ARG A 43 14.12 -9.98 -0.29
C ARG A 43 13.35 -10.45 -1.54
N ARG A 44 13.45 -11.74 -1.88
CA ARG A 44 13.04 -12.29 -3.20
C ARG A 44 12.19 -13.56 -3.05
N PRO A 45 11.25 -13.55 -2.10
CA PRO A 45 9.86 -13.56 -2.51
C PRO A 45 9.19 -12.23 -2.13
N TYR A 46 8.49 -11.64 -3.10
CA TYR A 46 7.65 -10.48 -2.85
C TYR A 46 6.42 -10.52 -3.76
N ILE A 47 5.35 -9.87 -3.30
CA ILE A 47 4.18 -9.57 -4.11
C ILE A 47 4.14 -8.08 -4.39
N ARG A 48 3.75 -7.69 -5.59
CA ARG A 48 3.42 -6.32 -5.93
C ARG A 48 1.98 -6.25 -6.37
N ILE A 49 1.15 -5.65 -5.55
CA ILE A 49 -0.27 -5.50 -5.76
C ILE A 49 -0.51 -4.15 -6.47
N ARG A 50 -1.31 -4.19 -7.53
CA ARG A 50 -1.74 -3.02 -8.31
C ARG A 50 -3.25 -3.06 -8.43
N ARG A 51 -3.84 -1.92 -8.81
CA ARG A 51 -5.29 -1.74 -8.97
C ARG A 51 -6.02 -2.93 -9.59
N LYS A 52 -5.52 -3.54 -10.68
CA LYS A 52 -6.18 -4.66 -11.38
C LYS A 52 -5.33 -5.94 -11.47
N SER A 53 -4.20 -6.01 -10.77
CA SER A 53 -3.27 -7.14 -10.97
C SER A 53 -2.35 -7.35 -9.78
N LEU A 54 -1.95 -8.59 -9.55
CA LEU A 54 -0.95 -8.97 -8.55
C LEU A 54 0.25 -9.61 -9.25
N ILE A 55 1.45 -9.15 -8.91
CA ILE A 55 2.71 -9.69 -9.45
C ILE A 55 3.43 -10.42 -8.34
N PHE A 56 3.60 -11.73 -8.46
CA PHE A 56 4.45 -12.51 -7.58
C PHE A 56 5.83 -12.68 -8.21
N ARG A 57 6.90 -12.50 -7.41
CA ARG A 57 8.26 -12.78 -7.84
C ARG A 57 9.00 -13.57 -6.77
N ASN A 58 9.55 -14.72 -7.16
CA ASN A 58 10.42 -15.56 -6.34
C ASN A 58 11.66 -15.96 -7.15
N GLY A 59 12.83 -15.41 -6.82
CA GLY A 59 14.03 -15.59 -7.64
C GLY A 59 13.83 -15.23 -9.13
N PRO A 60 14.06 -16.17 -10.08
CA PRO A 60 13.81 -15.97 -11.51
C PRO A 60 12.32 -16.03 -11.88
N ILE A 61 11.50 -16.66 -11.05
CA ILE A 61 10.06 -16.84 -11.30
C ILE A 61 9.37 -15.49 -11.14
N ARG A 62 8.64 -15.07 -12.18
CA ARG A 62 7.80 -13.86 -12.17
C ARG A 62 6.45 -14.19 -12.79
N VAL A 63 5.40 -14.11 -11.98
CA VAL A 63 4.04 -14.38 -12.40
C VAL A 63 3.20 -13.13 -12.22
N ARG A 64 2.52 -12.69 -13.28
CA ARG A 64 1.56 -11.58 -13.22
C ARG A 64 0.16 -12.15 -13.37
N PHE A 65 -0.62 -12.05 -12.31
CA PHE A 65 -2.03 -12.40 -12.28
C PHE A 65 -2.87 -11.14 -12.48
N SER A 66 -3.92 -11.26 -13.28
CA SER A 66 -5.02 -10.29 -13.35
C SER A 66 -6.01 -10.58 -12.24
N CYS A 67 -6.61 -9.55 -11.64
CA CYS A 67 -7.73 -9.80 -10.74
C CYS A 67 -8.98 -10.14 -11.56
N VAL A 68 -9.64 -11.25 -11.22
CA VAL A 68 -10.88 -11.71 -11.84
C VAL A 68 -12.07 -11.25 -11.00
N GLN A 69 -12.01 -11.50 -9.69
CA GLN A 69 -13.09 -11.19 -8.76
C GLN A 69 -12.53 -10.83 -7.38
N ASN A 70 -13.26 -10.00 -6.63
CA ASN A 70 -12.96 -9.71 -5.23
C ASN A 70 -14.24 -9.68 -4.39
N ILE A 71 -14.18 -10.22 -3.18
CA ILE A 71 -15.22 -10.11 -2.14
C ILE A 71 -14.51 -9.69 -0.86
N GLY A 72 -14.79 -8.47 -0.37
CA GLY A 72 -14.09 -7.91 0.79
C GLY A 72 -12.57 -7.87 0.59
N ASN A 73 -11.84 -8.63 1.40
CA ASN A 73 -10.38 -8.76 1.38
C ASN A 73 -9.88 -10.02 0.65
N ILE A 74 -10.76 -10.74 -0.05
CA ILE A 74 -10.48 -11.97 -0.79
C ILE A 74 -10.44 -11.68 -2.28
N TYR A 75 -9.42 -12.21 -2.96
CA TYR A 75 -9.14 -11.96 -4.36
C TYR A 75 -8.94 -13.27 -5.11
N LEU A 76 -9.75 -13.47 -6.15
CA LEU A 76 -9.51 -14.48 -7.18
C LEU A 76 -8.68 -13.86 -8.29
N ILE A 77 -7.48 -14.39 -8.50
CA ILE A 77 -6.53 -13.88 -9.48
C ILE A 77 -6.16 -14.98 -10.49
N ARG A 78 -6.02 -14.60 -11.76
CA ARG A 78 -5.78 -15.53 -12.87
C ARG A 78 -4.64 -15.04 -13.76
N LYS A 79 -3.80 -15.97 -14.21
CA LYS A 79 -2.91 -15.77 -15.36
C LYS A 79 -3.33 -16.74 -16.45
N SER A 80 -3.90 -16.19 -17.52
CA SER A 80 -4.21 -16.96 -18.72
C SER A 80 -2.94 -17.45 -19.39
N ASN A 81 -3.02 -18.61 -20.04
CA ASN A 81 -1.93 -19.26 -20.76
C ASN A 81 -0.66 -19.33 -19.90
N TYR A 82 -0.79 -19.89 -18.70
CA TYR A 82 0.35 -20.11 -17.81
C TYR A 82 1.22 -21.27 -18.31
N LYS A 83 0.57 -22.33 -18.80
CA LYS A 83 1.15 -23.45 -19.55
C LYS A 83 0.29 -23.72 -20.80
N PRO A 84 0.76 -24.50 -21.79
CA PRO A 84 -0.06 -24.87 -22.93
C PRO A 84 -1.42 -25.43 -22.51
N GLY A 85 -2.51 -24.79 -22.95
CA GLY A 85 -3.88 -25.18 -22.63
C GLY A 85 -4.30 -25.00 -21.16
N GLN A 86 -3.49 -24.34 -20.32
CA GLN A 86 -3.75 -24.24 -18.88
C GLN A 86 -3.56 -22.81 -18.34
N ASP A 87 -4.50 -22.42 -17.50
CA ASP A 87 -4.50 -21.16 -16.77
C ASP A 87 -4.09 -21.38 -15.32
N ALA A 88 -3.39 -20.40 -14.76
CA ALA A 88 -3.01 -20.39 -13.35
C ALA A 88 -3.98 -19.54 -12.55
N VAL A 89 -4.68 -20.14 -11.58
CA VAL A 89 -5.67 -19.50 -10.73
C VAL A 89 -5.23 -19.57 -9.27
N LEU A 90 -5.47 -18.50 -8.52
CA LEU A 90 -5.18 -18.44 -7.08
C LEU A 90 -6.27 -17.62 -6.37
N CYS A 91 -6.75 -18.12 -5.24
CA CYS A 91 -7.56 -17.37 -4.30
C CYS A 91 -6.71 -16.99 -3.08
N VAL A 92 -6.60 -15.69 -2.84
CA VAL A 92 -5.79 -15.13 -1.76
C VAL A 92 -6.58 -14.10 -0.96
N GLY A 93 -6.58 -14.25 0.36
CA GLY A 93 -7.11 -13.28 1.31
C GLY A 93 -5.98 -12.44 1.92
N PHE A 94 -6.29 -11.20 2.29
CA PHE A 94 -5.39 -10.33 3.06
C PHE A 94 -6.06 -9.88 4.35
N SER A 95 -5.61 -10.35 5.50
CA SER A 95 -6.13 -9.89 6.79
C SER A 95 -5.17 -8.89 7.42
N TYR A 96 -5.67 -7.79 7.96
CA TYR A 96 -4.84 -6.83 8.70
C TYR A 96 -4.41 -7.43 10.04
N VAL A 97 -3.18 -7.17 10.47
CA VAL A 97 -2.64 -7.71 11.74
C VAL A 97 -2.15 -6.56 12.60
N ALA A 98 -2.93 -6.19 13.62
CA ALA A 98 -2.64 -5.05 14.50
C ALA A 98 -1.43 -5.29 15.41
N ASP A 99 -1.36 -6.47 16.03
CA ASP A 99 -0.45 -6.73 17.15
C ASP A 99 0.89 -7.38 16.74
N HIS A 100 1.20 -7.44 15.45
CA HIS A 100 2.46 -8.03 14.99
C HIS A 100 3.55 -6.95 14.86
N PRO A 101 4.73 -7.10 15.51
CA PRO A 101 5.78 -6.07 15.52
C PRO A 101 6.39 -5.75 14.14
N TYR A 102 6.15 -6.61 13.14
CA TYR A 102 6.84 -6.56 11.86
C TYR A 102 5.95 -6.80 10.64
N ALA A 103 4.75 -7.34 10.82
CA ALA A 103 3.79 -7.56 9.74
C ALA A 103 2.77 -6.42 9.72
N GLU A 104 2.19 -6.19 8.55
CA GLU A 104 1.02 -5.31 8.40
C GLU A 104 -0.22 -6.11 8.04
N TYR A 105 -0.04 -7.15 7.23
CA TYR A 105 -1.11 -8.06 6.83
C TYR A 105 -0.62 -9.51 6.92
N SER A 106 -1.55 -10.45 7.03
CA SER A 106 -1.35 -11.85 6.69
C SER A 106 -1.93 -12.10 5.31
N ALA A 107 -1.12 -12.60 4.37
CA ALA A 107 -1.62 -13.22 3.16
C ALA A 107 -2.08 -14.64 3.51
N ILE A 108 -3.27 -15.04 3.07
CA ILE A 108 -3.88 -16.35 3.36
C ILE A 108 -4.25 -16.97 2.03
N ARG A 109 -3.80 -18.20 1.77
CA ARG A 109 -4.25 -18.98 0.63
C ARG A 109 -5.60 -19.59 0.97
N LEU A 110 -6.59 -19.35 0.10
CA LEU A 110 -7.96 -19.83 0.27
C LEU A 110 -8.30 -20.86 -0.81
N MET A 111 -7.35 -21.73 -1.12
CA MET A 111 -7.52 -22.88 -2.01
C MET A 111 -6.61 -23.99 -1.50
N THR A 112 -6.97 -25.23 -1.79
CA THR A 112 -6.07 -26.38 -1.68
C THR A 112 -4.69 -26.11 -2.31
N GLU A 113 -3.66 -26.82 -1.82
CA GLU A 113 -2.28 -26.63 -2.29
C GLU A 113 -2.18 -26.78 -3.81
N GLY A 114 -1.57 -25.78 -4.44
CA GLY A 114 -1.31 -25.77 -5.88
C GLY A 114 0.01 -26.47 -6.21
N ILE A 115 0.49 -26.28 -7.43
CA ILE A 115 1.79 -26.81 -7.85
C ILE A 115 2.90 -25.95 -7.23
N GLY A 116 3.33 -26.30 -6.02
CA GLY A 116 4.46 -25.70 -5.31
C GLY A 116 4.17 -25.35 -3.85
N SER A 117 5.22 -25.26 -3.04
CA SER A 117 5.13 -25.09 -1.57
C SER A 117 4.88 -23.64 -1.10
N HIS A 118 4.90 -22.66 -2.00
CA HIS A 118 4.71 -21.26 -1.63
C HIS A 118 3.22 -20.87 -1.64
N ILE A 119 2.79 -20.02 -0.70
CA ILE A 119 1.40 -19.53 -0.57
C ILE A 119 0.84 -18.91 -1.88
N MET A 120 1.72 -18.34 -2.70
CA MET A 120 1.41 -17.72 -4.00
C MET A 120 1.45 -18.68 -5.21
N SER A 121 1.66 -19.98 -5.00
CA SER A 121 1.70 -20.99 -6.08
C SER A 121 0.30 -21.21 -6.64
N PRO A 122 0.02 -21.00 -7.93
CA PRO A 122 -1.33 -21.18 -8.45
C PRO A 122 -1.74 -22.66 -8.55
N GLN A 123 -3.04 -22.91 -8.59
CA GLN A 123 -3.62 -24.15 -9.11
C GLN A 123 -3.84 -23.99 -10.62
N LEU A 124 -3.74 -25.10 -11.37
CA LEU A 124 -3.91 -25.10 -12.82
C LEU A 124 -5.32 -25.53 -13.20
N PHE A 125 -5.93 -24.77 -14.10
CA PHE A 125 -7.24 -25.05 -14.69
C PHE A 125 -7.10 -25.15 -16.20
N PRO A 126 -7.97 -25.90 -16.89
CA PRO A 126 -8.06 -25.80 -18.35
C PRO A 126 -8.26 -24.35 -18.81
N HIS A 127 -7.68 -24.00 -19.94
CA HIS A 127 -7.86 -22.67 -20.51
C HIS A 127 -9.35 -22.40 -20.78
N GLY A 128 -9.80 -21.18 -20.53
CA GLY A 128 -11.20 -20.79 -20.73
C GLY A 128 -12.17 -21.26 -19.63
N THR A 129 -11.75 -22.08 -18.66
CA THR A 129 -12.63 -22.45 -17.54
C THR A 129 -13.13 -21.22 -16.79
N GLU A 130 -14.43 -21.15 -16.56
CA GLU A 130 -15.04 -20.12 -15.72
C GLU A 130 -14.72 -20.38 -14.26
N VAL A 131 -14.27 -19.33 -13.57
CA VAL A 131 -13.86 -19.41 -12.17
C VAL A 131 -14.48 -18.24 -11.41
N SER A 132 -14.98 -18.54 -10.22
CA SER A 132 -15.53 -17.56 -9.29
C SER A 132 -15.04 -17.84 -7.88
N ILE A 133 -15.09 -16.83 -7.01
CA ILE A 133 -14.73 -17.00 -5.61
C ILE A 133 -15.56 -18.10 -4.95
N ASN A 134 -16.86 -18.16 -5.25
CA ASN A 134 -17.78 -19.14 -4.67
C ASN A 134 -17.50 -20.57 -5.12
N THR A 135 -16.99 -20.76 -6.35
CA THR A 135 -16.71 -22.09 -6.92
C THR A 135 -15.26 -22.54 -6.73
N THR A 136 -14.34 -21.62 -6.45
CA THR A 136 -12.90 -21.88 -6.51
C THR A 136 -12.20 -21.68 -5.15
N CYS A 137 -12.75 -20.86 -4.25
CA CYS A 137 -12.13 -20.59 -2.96
C CYS A 137 -12.68 -21.53 -1.87
N ASP A 138 -11.78 -22.15 -1.11
CA ASP A 138 -12.09 -23.03 0.01
C ASP A 138 -12.20 -22.20 1.30
N PHE A 139 -13.39 -21.67 1.59
CA PHE A 139 -13.64 -20.88 2.81
C PHE A 139 -13.63 -21.71 4.11
N VAL A 140 -13.80 -23.03 4.00
CA VAL A 140 -14.06 -23.96 5.12
C VAL A 140 -13.04 -25.11 5.13
N GLY A 141 -11.77 -24.82 4.83
CA GLY A 141 -10.70 -25.77 5.13
C GLY A 141 -10.47 -25.83 6.64
N PRO A 142 -10.18 -27.01 7.25
CA PRO A 142 -9.74 -27.07 8.65
C PRO A 142 -8.57 -26.10 8.84
N GLU A 143 -8.56 -25.34 9.95
CA GLU A 143 -7.56 -24.30 10.23
C GLU A 143 -6.11 -24.80 10.03
N GLU A 144 -5.88 -26.09 10.22
CA GLU A 144 -4.60 -26.79 10.05
C GLU A 144 -4.08 -26.83 8.59
N ARG A 145 -4.90 -26.57 7.57
CA ARG A 145 -4.52 -26.59 6.15
C ARG A 145 -4.40 -25.21 5.51
N GLN A 146 -4.79 -24.14 6.19
CA GLN A 146 -4.69 -22.79 5.64
C GLN A 146 -3.24 -22.32 5.68
N GLN A 147 -2.58 -22.28 4.52
CA GLN A 147 -1.28 -21.66 4.39
C GLN A 147 -1.43 -20.14 4.50
N TYR A 148 -0.81 -19.56 5.53
CA TYR A 148 -0.70 -18.11 5.66
C TYR A 148 0.75 -17.67 5.77
N ALA A 149 1.00 -16.41 5.42
CA ALA A 149 2.30 -15.79 5.59
C ALA A 149 2.12 -14.33 5.98
N PHE A 150 2.85 -13.90 7.00
CA PHE A 150 2.92 -12.50 7.38
C PHE A 150 3.68 -11.71 6.32
N ILE A 151 3.09 -10.59 5.91
CA ILE A 151 3.66 -9.68 4.92
C ILE A 151 3.78 -8.27 5.49
N HIS A 152 4.79 -7.55 5.00
CA HIS A 152 5.03 -6.16 5.35
C HIS A 152 5.42 -5.37 4.11
N ARG A 153 5.16 -4.06 4.09
CA ARG A 153 5.64 -3.23 2.98
C ARG A 153 7.15 -3.30 2.89
N ALA A 154 7.68 -3.35 1.68
CA ALA A 154 9.11 -3.25 1.47
C ALA A 154 9.63 -1.90 2.00
N THR A 155 10.38 -1.92 3.11
CA THR A 155 11.01 -0.75 3.76
C THR A 155 12.05 -0.04 2.88
N PRO A 156 12.23 1.27 3.11
CA PRO A 156 11.42 2.33 2.52
C PRO A 156 11.90 2.61 1.08
N GLY A 157 11.01 3.18 0.29
CA GLY A 157 11.36 3.60 -1.05
C GLY A 157 10.13 3.68 -1.90
N CYS A 158 9.15 4.44 -1.44
CA CYS A 158 8.33 5.09 -2.43
C CYS A 158 9.19 6.12 -3.17
N LYS A 159 8.85 6.33 -4.43
CA LYS A 159 9.43 7.37 -5.26
C LYS A 159 8.37 8.41 -5.51
N PHE A 160 8.79 9.67 -5.43
CA PHE A 160 7.98 10.74 -5.98
C PHE A 160 7.93 10.58 -7.51
N PRO A 161 6.79 10.86 -8.14
CA PRO A 161 6.68 10.88 -9.59
C PRO A 161 7.64 11.92 -10.17
N LYS A 162 8.20 11.64 -11.35
CA LYS A 162 9.17 12.54 -12.01
C LYS A 162 8.70 13.99 -12.10
N LYS A 163 7.39 14.22 -12.25
CA LYS A 163 6.80 15.57 -12.32
C LYS A 163 6.96 16.38 -11.04
N LEU A 164 7.07 15.73 -9.88
CA LEU A 164 7.33 16.38 -8.60
C LEU A 164 8.83 16.57 -8.34
N ASN A 165 9.72 15.85 -9.04
CA ASN A 165 11.16 15.88 -8.80
C ASN A 165 11.80 17.18 -9.31
N LYS A 166 11.78 18.22 -8.49
CA LYS A 166 12.42 19.52 -8.71
C LYS A 166 12.45 20.32 -7.40
N SER A 167 12.99 21.53 -7.46
CA SER A 167 12.80 22.55 -6.43
C SER A 167 11.50 23.31 -6.69
N TRP A 168 10.67 23.44 -5.66
CA TRP A 168 9.42 24.19 -5.69
C TRP A 168 9.52 25.38 -4.73
N ASN A 169 8.99 26.53 -5.17
CA ASN A 169 8.57 27.56 -4.23
C ASN A 169 7.33 27.06 -3.48
N PHE A 170 7.22 27.40 -2.21
CA PHE A 170 6.21 26.83 -1.32
C PHE A 170 5.55 27.94 -0.51
N THR A 171 4.22 28.00 -0.50
CA THR A 171 3.48 29.07 0.21
C THR A 171 3.39 28.86 1.72
N TYR A 172 4.07 27.85 2.26
CA TYR A 172 4.08 27.58 3.69
C TYR A 172 4.88 28.65 4.46
N LEU A 173 4.26 29.25 5.48
CA LEU A 173 4.81 30.43 6.18
C LEU A 173 6.18 30.22 6.82
N HIS A 174 6.58 28.98 7.10
CA HIS A 174 7.85 28.67 7.76
C HIS A 174 8.93 28.12 6.82
N ALA A 175 8.62 27.91 5.53
CA ALA A 175 9.57 27.39 4.56
C ALA A 175 9.57 28.20 3.27
N ARG A 176 10.77 28.48 2.75
CA ARG A 176 10.92 29.14 1.45
C ARG A 176 10.70 28.20 0.27
N ARG A 177 11.14 26.94 0.42
CA ARG A 177 11.20 25.97 -0.68
C ARG A 177 11.00 24.56 -0.21
N LEU A 178 10.47 23.75 -1.11
CA LEU A 178 10.38 22.29 -1.00
C LEU A 178 11.16 21.67 -2.16
N VAL A 179 12.22 20.93 -1.86
CA VAL A 179 13.01 20.22 -2.88
C VAL A 179 12.64 18.74 -2.84
N ILE A 180 12.19 18.21 -3.97
CA ILE A 180 11.87 16.77 -4.08
C ILE A 180 12.87 16.15 -5.05
N ASP A 181 13.60 15.14 -4.59
CA ASP A 181 14.56 14.39 -5.41
C ASP A 181 14.46 12.89 -5.15
N GLY A 182 13.90 12.17 -6.14
CA GLY A 182 13.80 10.72 -6.14
C GLY A 182 12.94 10.18 -5.00
N ASN A 183 13.60 9.83 -3.89
CA ASN A 183 12.98 9.29 -2.68
C ASN A 183 12.89 10.32 -1.55
N ASN A 184 13.52 11.47 -1.68
CA ASN A 184 13.64 12.44 -0.59
C ASN A 184 12.84 13.71 -0.90
N MET A 185 12.35 14.31 0.16
CA MET A 185 11.71 15.62 0.18
C MET A 185 12.41 16.44 1.25
N THR A 186 12.96 17.58 0.87
CA THR A 186 13.73 18.47 1.75
C THR A 186 12.97 19.77 1.91
N LEU A 187 12.57 20.07 3.15
CA LEU A 187 11.94 21.33 3.50
C LEU A 187 13.05 22.33 3.85
N ILE A 188 13.16 23.42 3.08
CA ILE A 188 14.13 24.48 3.33
C ILE A 188 13.42 25.62 4.07
N LEU A 189 13.76 25.76 5.35
CA LEU A 189 13.15 26.75 6.24
C LEU A 189 13.59 28.17 5.92
N LEU A 190 12.82 29.15 6.36
CA LEU A 190 13.16 30.57 6.20
C LEU A 190 14.48 30.96 6.87
N ASN A 191 14.84 30.30 7.97
CA ASN A 191 16.12 30.50 8.67
C ASN A 191 17.33 29.79 8.02
N GLY A 192 17.16 29.23 6.81
CA GLY A 192 18.20 28.55 6.05
C GLY A 192 18.46 27.09 6.46
N ARG A 193 17.89 26.60 7.57
CA ARG A 193 18.00 25.18 7.95
C ARG A 193 17.19 24.31 6.98
N SER A 194 17.66 23.08 6.78
CA SER A 194 17.00 22.10 5.92
C SER A 194 16.62 20.86 6.72
N ILE A 195 15.42 20.36 6.50
CA ILE A 195 14.95 19.11 7.11
C ILE A 195 14.68 18.12 5.98
N VAL A 196 15.39 16.99 6.01
CA VAL A 196 15.28 15.95 4.98
C VAL A 196 14.30 14.89 5.46
N PHE A 197 13.32 14.59 4.61
CA PHE A 197 12.34 13.54 4.79
C PHE A 197 12.50 12.50 3.69
N SER A 198 12.67 11.24 4.05
CA SER A 198 12.61 10.13 3.10
C SER A 198 11.16 9.68 2.91
N CYS A 199 10.79 9.36 1.68
CA CYS A 199 9.51 8.77 1.30
C CYS A 199 9.39 7.39 1.93
N TYR A 200 8.65 7.33 3.03
CA TYR A 200 8.51 6.15 3.86
C TYR A 200 7.44 5.20 3.29
N ALA A 201 6.27 5.74 2.97
CA ALA A 201 5.16 5.01 2.33
C ALA A 201 4.40 5.90 1.34
N ARG A 202 3.72 5.30 0.37
CA ARG A 202 2.90 6.02 -0.61
C ARG A 202 1.64 5.24 -0.93
N ASP A 203 0.54 5.97 -1.06
CA ASP A 203 -0.68 5.49 -1.69
C ASP A 203 -1.20 6.54 -2.68
N SER A 204 -1.20 6.23 -3.98
CA SER A 204 -1.62 7.17 -5.03
C SER A 204 -0.86 8.51 -4.99
N ASN A 205 -1.51 9.58 -4.54
CA ASN A 205 -1.01 10.94 -4.35
C ASN A 205 -0.75 11.27 -2.87
N TYR A 206 -0.96 10.31 -1.97
CA TYR A 206 -0.71 10.39 -0.53
C TYR A 206 0.63 9.76 -0.18
N TYR A 207 1.34 10.39 0.75
CA TYR A 207 2.70 10.01 1.12
C TYR A 207 2.86 10.13 2.63
N VAL A 208 3.52 9.14 3.22
CA VAL A 208 4.18 9.29 4.52
C VAL A 208 5.63 9.58 4.24
N VAL A 209 6.12 10.71 4.73
CA VAL A 209 7.54 11.07 4.64
C VAL A 209 8.09 11.21 6.06
N ARG A 210 9.32 10.73 6.28
CA ARG A 210 9.92 10.58 7.60
C ARG A 210 11.31 11.20 7.63
N SER A 211 11.58 12.01 8.63
CA SER A 211 12.93 12.46 8.99
C SER A 211 13.41 11.62 10.17
N SER A 212 14.57 10.98 10.01
CA SER A 212 15.19 10.15 11.06
C SER A 212 16.06 11.02 11.97
N GLY A 213 15.93 10.86 13.29
CA GLY A 213 16.71 11.63 14.26
C GLY A 213 16.32 13.12 14.35
N TYR A 214 15.06 13.45 14.09
CA TYR A 214 14.50 14.81 14.21
C TYR A 214 13.21 14.78 15.05
N PRO A 215 13.00 15.72 15.99
CA PRO A 215 13.85 16.89 16.28
C PRO A 215 15.10 16.57 17.11
N THR A 216 15.16 15.38 17.71
CA THR A 216 16.26 14.91 18.56
C THR A 216 16.73 13.53 18.09
N ALA A 217 17.95 13.13 18.46
CA ALA A 217 18.59 11.91 17.94
C ALA A 217 17.86 10.60 18.28
N ASP A 218 17.02 10.61 19.31
CA ASP A 218 16.19 9.52 19.84
C ASP A 218 14.78 9.48 19.25
N LYS A 219 14.40 10.47 18.45
CA LYS A 219 13.07 10.61 17.87
C LYS A 219 13.14 10.73 16.35
N ASP A 220 12.10 10.24 15.70
CA ASP A 220 11.84 10.51 14.30
C ASP A 220 10.62 11.42 14.19
N SER A 221 10.54 12.14 13.08
CA SER A 221 9.35 12.93 12.76
C SER A 221 8.79 12.50 11.42
N TYR A 222 7.48 12.50 11.30
CA TYR A 222 6.82 12.20 10.04
C TYR A 222 5.72 13.22 9.73
N MET A 223 5.40 13.32 8.44
CA MET A 223 4.21 13.99 7.95
C MET A 223 3.50 13.11 6.94
N CYS A 224 2.18 13.18 6.97
CA CYS A 224 1.31 12.64 5.96
C CYS A 224 0.93 13.77 5.01
N VAL A 225 1.25 13.63 3.74
CA VAL A 225 1.07 14.70 2.76
C VAL A 225 0.43 14.19 1.49
N SER A 226 -0.29 15.06 0.79
CA SER A 226 -0.81 14.80 -0.54
C SER A 226 -0.41 15.90 -1.51
N PHE A 227 -0.18 15.51 -2.76
CA PHE A 227 0.11 16.44 -3.85
C PHE A 227 -0.96 16.29 -4.93
N VAL A 228 -1.84 17.28 -5.05
CA VAL A 228 -2.94 17.28 -6.03
C VAL A 228 -2.62 18.29 -7.14
N PRO A 229 -2.46 17.87 -8.41
CA PRO A 229 -2.15 18.78 -9.50
C PRO A 229 -3.32 19.73 -9.79
N ILE A 230 -3.02 20.99 -10.04
CA ILE A 230 -3.98 22.01 -10.47
C ILE A 230 -3.80 22.20 -11.97
N ARG A 231 -4.83 21.93 -12.78
CA ARG A 231 -4.70 21.95 -14.25
C ARG A 231 -4.97 23.33 -14.85
N ASP A 232 -5.86 24.09 -14.24
CA ASP A 232 -6.41 25.32 -14.83
C ASP A 232 -5.98 26.58 -14.07
N ASN A 233 -4.82 26.54 -13.40
CA ASN A 233 -4.27 27.69 -12.67
C ASN A 233 -2.92 28.11 -13.25
N PRO A 234 -2.74 29.38 -13.65
CA PRO A 234 -1.50 29.85 -14.27
C PRO A 234 -0.36 30.10 -13.28
N PHE A 235 -0.64 30.14 -11.96
CA PHE A 235 0.33 30.48 -10.93
C PHE A 235 0.75 29.28 -10.07
N TYR A 236 -0.14 28.33 -9.83
CA TYR A 236 0.09 27.21 -8.92
C TYR A 236 0.03 25.87 -9.65
N SER A 237 1.01 25.00 -9.38
CA SER A 237 1.11 23.67 -10.00
C SER A 237 0.44 22.57 -9.19
N TYR A 238 0.57 22.63 -7.85
CA TYR A 238 0.01 21.61 -6.96
C TYR A 238 -0.58 22.25 -5.71
N VAL A 239 -1.68 21.68 -5.23
CA VAL A 239 -2.10 21.78 -3.83
C VAL A 239 -1.28 20.78 -3.02
N PHE A 240 -0.65 21.28 -1.96
CA PHE A 240 -0.01 20.49 -0.92
C PHE A 240 -0.97 20.41 0.28
N SER A 241 -1.50 19.23 0.56
CA SER A 241 -2.35 19.02 1.74
C SER A 241 -1.59 18.20 2.77
N ARG A 242 -1.58 18.67 4.01
CA ARG A 242 -1.17 17.86 5.17
C ARG A 242 -2.37 17.06 5.68
N LEU A 243 -2.11 15.84 6.12
CA LEU A 243 -3.11 14.85 6.53
C LEU A 243 -2.87 14.30 7.93
N ASN A 244 -2.12 15.02 8.75
CA ASN A 244 -1.87 14.68 10.15
C ASN A 244 -1.65 15.94 10.98
N SER A 245 -2.11 15.97 12.23
CA SER A 245 -1.84 17.06 13.18
C SER A 245 -0.71 16.70 14.13
N GLY A 246 0.39 17.44 14.00
CA GLY A 246 1.63 17.28 14.75
C GLY A 246 1.78 18.23 15.92
N SER A 247 2.96 18.17 16.55
CA SER A 247 3.34 19.03 17.67
C SER A 247 4.47 20.01 17.34
N ILE A 248 5.12 19.87 16.18
CA ILE A 248 6.26 20.71 15.78
C ILE A 248 6.05 21.29 14.37
N LEU A 249 6.73 22.41 14.09
CA LEU A 249 6.59 23.22 12.87
C LEU A 249 5.12 23.50 12.53
N ASP A 250 4.47 24.34 13.33
CA ASP A 250 3.04 24.69 13.16
C ASP A 250 2.12 23.47 12.97
N ARG A 251 2.34 22.46 13.83
CA ARG A 251 1.60 21.19 13.81
C ARG A 251 1.77 20.41 12.50
N MET A 252 2.80 20.68 11.70
CA MET A 252 3.05 19.98 10.45
C MET A 252 3.61 18.57 10.65
N LEU A 253 4.44 18.37 11.69
CA LEU A 253 5.11 17.08 11.90
C LEU A 253 4.68 16.45 13.23
N LYS A 254 4.36 15.15 13.18
CA LYS A 254 4.19 14.30 14.36
C LYS A 254 5.55 13.70 14.73
N THR A 255 5.85 13.65 16.02
CA THR A 255 7.08 13.04 16.54
C THR A 255 6.78 11.65 17.09
N ILE A 256 7.65 10.68 16.80
CA ILE A 256 7.57 9.29 17.24
C ILE A 256 8.92 8.81 17.76
N PRO A 257 8.96 7.82 18.65
CA PRO A 257 10.16 7.04 18.94
C PRO A 257 10.92 6.64 17.66
N LYS A 258 12.24 6.75 17.70
CA LYS A 258 13.09 6.37 16.57
C LYS A 258 12.83 4.93 16.13
N GLY A 259 12.70 4.73 14.83
CA GLY A 259 12.42 3.42 14.24
C GLY A 259 10.97 2.92 14.37
N GLN A 260 10.09 3.60 15.13
CA GLN A 260 8.67 3.22 15.21
C GLN A 260 8.03 3.24 13.81
N ARG A 261 7.19 2.25 13.50
CA ARG A 261 6.53 2.17 12.20
C ARG A 261 5.39 3.18 12.07
N VAL A 262 5.18 3.65 10.84
CA VAL A 262 4.11 4.57 10.48
C VAL A 262 3.32 3.99 9.32
N HIS A 263 2.01 3.90 9.48
CA HIS A 263 1.07 3.35 8.53
C HIS A 263 0.16 4.45 8.02
N LEU A 264 0.17 4.65 6.70
CA LEU A 264 -0.60 5.72 6.05
C LEU A 264 -2.10 5.64 6.41
N HIS A 265 -2.66 4.44 6.56
CA HIS A 265 -4.08 4.24 6.87
C HIS A 265 -4.46 4.33 8.35
N GLN A 266 -3.48 4.37 9.26
CA GLN A 266 -3.73 4.37 10.71
C GLN A 266 -3.25 5.66 11.37
N ASP A 267 -2.08 6.12 10.96
CA ASP A 267 -1.37 7.22 11.61
C ASP A 267 -1.65 8.58 10.93
N CYS A 268 -2.12 8.56 9.69
CA CYS A 268 -2.63 9.75 9.03
C CYS A 268 -4.08 9.98 9.45
N ASP A 269 -4.37 11.20 9.89
CA ASP A 269 -5.68 11.57 10.41
C ASP A 269 -6.71 11.76 9.28
N TRP A 270 -6.26 11.82 8.02
CA TRP A 270 -7.06 12.09 6.81
C TRP A 270 -7.92 13.35 6.90
N MET A 271 -7.65 14.19 7.89
CA MET A 271 -8.18 15.53 7.98
C MET A 271 -7.31 16.41 7.09
N ASP A 272 -7.93 17.04 6.08
CA ASP A 272 -7.27 18.10 5.32
C ASP A 272 -6.84 19.21 6.30
N SER A 273 -5.55 19.57 6.26
CA SER A 273 -4.91 20.66 7.01
C SER A 273 -5.73 21.97 6.99
N PRO A 274 -5.68 22.80 8.05
CA PRO A 274 -6.74 23.73 8.39
C PRO A 274 -6.81 24.94 7.45
N ALA A 275 -8.03 25.37 7.12
CA ALA A 275 -8.47 26.70 6.65
C ALA A 275 -7.75 27.42 5.48
N ARG A 276 -6.49 27.10 5.13
CA ARG A 276 -5.73 27.71 4.04
C ARG A 276 -4.88 26.66 3.30
N PRO A 277 -5.13 26.45 1.98
CA PRO A 277 -4.33 25.54 1.18
C PRO A 277 -2.89 26.03 1.01
N GLU A 278 -1.94 25.11 1.08
CA GLU A 278 -0.55 25.37 0.71
C GLU A 278 -0.33 24.96 -0.75
N PHE A 279 0.49 25.73 -1.48
CA PHE A 279 0.69 25.56 -2.91
C PHE A 279 2.16 25.45 -3.27
N LEU A 280 2.42 24.65 -4.30
CA LEU A 280 3.72 24.56 -4.96
C LEU A 280 3.67 25.27 -6.31
N TYR A 281 4.69 26.07 -6.57
CA TYR A 281 4.84 26.82 -7.82
C TYR A 281 6.33 26.95 -8.20
N GLU A 282 6.57 27.34 -9.45
CA GLU A 282 7.91 27.51 -10.01
C GLU A 282 8.46 28.92 -9.77
#